data_AF-A0A822FU94-F1
#
_entry.id   AF-A0A822FU94-F1
#
_cell.length_a   1.000
_cell.length_b   1.000
_cell.length_c   1.000
_cell.angle_alpha   90.00
_cell.angle_beta   90.00
_cell.angle_gamma   90.00
#
_symmetry.space_group_name_H-M   'P 1'
#
loop_
_entity.id
_entity.type
_entity.pdbx_description
1 polymer ?
#
loop_
_entity_poly.entity_id
_entity_poly.type
_entity_poly.pdbx_seq_one_letter_code
_entity_poly.pdbx_strand_id
1 'polypeptide(L)'
;LLRLISCPSFFDFIKSIPNWVDFFAIVPYYITLVISLLGTHKEIPRETYFCLIILRIVRFLRVFKLYRIFQHIKSLRVLGSTLKESIPDFIILLSFLTLSGFLFGAAIYFAENDVNKDL
;
A
#
# COMPACT_ATOMS: atom_id res chain seq x y z
N LEU A 1 17.94 -12.47 -16.15
CA LEU A 1 17.95 -13.20 -17.44
C LEU A 1 18.21 -14.69 -17.22
N LEU A 2 19.36 -15.11 -16.68
CA LEU A 2 19.64 -16.54 -16.39
C LEU A 2 18.63 -17.21 -15.44
N ARG A 3 18.05 -16.49 -14.47
CA ARG A 3 16.98 -17.02 -13.60
C ARG A 3 15.59 -17.09 -14.25
N LEU A 4 15.37 -16.37 -15.34
CA LEU A 4 14.08 -16.33 -16.05
C LEU A 4 13.88 -17.59 -16.92
N ILE A 5 14.98 -18.19 -17.37
CA ILE A 5 15.01 -19.37 -18.25
C ILE A 5 14.83 -20.68 -17.46
N SER A 6 15.09 -20.67 -16.15
CA SER A 6 15.01 -21.88 -15.29
C SER A 6 13.74 -21.99 -14.44
N CYS A 7 12.74 -21.12 -14.63
CA CYS A 7 11.45 -21.24 -13.94
C CYS A 7 10.37 -21.80 -14.87
N PRO A 8 9.58 -22.81 -14.44
CA PRO A 8 8.60 -23.51 -15.28
C PRO A 8 7.34 -22.69 -15.63
N SER A 9 7.11 -21.53 -14.99
CA SER A 9 5.89 -20.74 -15.18
C SER A 9 6.14 -19.23 -15.05
N PHE A 10 5.95 -18.49 -16.14
CA PHE A 10 6.05 -17.02 -16.20
C PHE A 10 5.06 -16.32 -15.24
N PHE A 11 3.92 -16.96 -14.97
CA PHE A 11 2.85 -16.43 -14.11
C PHE A 11 3.13 -16.50 -12.61
N ASP A 12 3.80 -17.55 -12.11
CA ASP A 12 4.16 -17.63 -10.69
C ASP A 12 5.26 -16.62 -10.32
N PHE A 13 6.11 -16.29 -11.29
CA PHE A 13 7.14 -15.27 -11.15
C PHE A 13 6.53 -13.84 -11.11
N ILE A 14 5.50 -13.57 -11.92
CA ILE A 14 4.72 -12.30 -11.87
C ILE A 14 3.95 -12.16 -10.56
N LYS A 15 3.51 -13.27 -9.94
CA LYS A 15 2.80 -13.25 -8.66
C LYS A 15 3.74 -13.02 -7.46
N SER A 16 5.05 -13.12 -7.64
CA SER A 16 6.02 -12.87 -6.58
C SER A 16 6.20 -11.37 -6.34
N ILE A 17 5.70 -10.90 -5.19
CA ILE A 17 5.80 -9.51 -4.71
C ILE A 17 7.23 -8.93 -4.81
N PRO A 18 8.33 -9.67 -4.52
CA PRO A 18 9.68 -9.12 -4.70
C PRO A 18 10.05 -8.73 -6.14
N ASN A 19 9.49 -9.40 -7.14
CA ASN A 19 9.77 -9.11 -8.54
C ASN A 19 9.15 -7.77 -8.99
N TRP A 20 7.95 -7.47 -8.49
CA TRP A 20 7.31 -6.18 -8.71
C TRP A 20 8.09 -5.02 -8.09
N VAL A 21 8.68 -5.23 -6.92
CA VAL A 21 9.52 -4.21 -6.25
C VAL A 21 10.79 -3.93 -7.04
N ASP A 22 11.46 -4.94 -7.59
CA ASP A 22 12.65 -4.75 -8.41
C ASP A 22 12.32 -4.05 -9.75
N PHE A 23 11.17 -4.34 -10.38
CA PHE A 23 10.69 -3.60 -11.56
C PHE A 23 10.37 -2.13 -11.20
N PHE A 24 9.58 -1.93 -10.14
CA PHE A 24 9.33 -0.63 -9.54
C PHE A 24 10.55 -0.04 -8.84
N ALA A 25 11.76 -0.63 -8.94
CA ALA A 25 13.04 -0.04 -8.53
C ALA A 25 13.90 0.48 -9.70
N ILE A 26 13.55 0.19 -10.97
CA ILE A 26 14.24 0.77 -12.15
C ILE A 26 13.44 1.85 -12.94
N VAL A 27 12.10 1.76 -13.03
CA VAL A 27 11.17 2.69 -13.74
C VAL A 27 11.44 4.24 -13.72
N PRO A 28 11.24 5.05 -12.64
CA PRO A 28 11.79 6.38 -12.40
C PRO A 28 13.15 6.73 -12.95
N TYR A 29 14.15 5.83 -12.93
CA TYR A 29 15.44 6.17 -13.54
C TYR A 29 15.27 6.34 -15.05
N TYR A 30 14.58 5.40 -15.69
CA TYR A 30 14.22 5.49 -17.10
C TYR A 30 13.28 6.67 -17.39
N ILE A 31 12.30 6.94 -16.52
CA ILE A 31 11.40 8.10 -16.69
C ILE A 31 12.18 9.42 -16.61
N THR A 32 13.05 9.59 -15.61
CA THR A 32 13.90 10.79 -15.50
C THR A 32 14.84 10.93 -16.71
N LEU A 33 15.38 9.81 -17.21
CA LEU A 33 16.22 9.81 -18.41
C LEU A 33 15.44 10.23 -19.67
N VAL A 34 14.23 9.69 -19.88
CA VAL A 34 13.36 10.09 -20.99
C VAL A 34 12.96 11.56 -20.89
N ILE A 35 12.57 12.04 -19.70
CA ILE A 35 12.24 13.46 -19.48
C ILE A 35 13.47 14.35 -19.73
N SER A 36 14.66 13.94 -19.30
CA SER A 36 15.91 14.66 -19.55
C SER A 36 16.25 14.74 -21.04
N LEU A 37 15.92 13.70 -21.82
CA LEU A 37 16.16 13.67 -23.26
C LEU A 37 15.10 14.46 -24.04
N LEU A 38 13.85 14.50 -23.58
CA LEU A 38 12.76 15.26 -24.20
C LEU A 38 12.71 16.73 -23.74
N GLY A 39 13.27 17.04 -22.57
CA GLY A 39 13.10 18.29 -21.83
C GLY A 39 13.96 19.47 -22.29
N THR A 40 14.70 19.36 -23.39
CA THR A 40 15.55 20.46 -23.88
C THR A 40 14.78 21.68 -24.42
N HIS A 41 13.44 21.64 -24.59
CA HIS A 41 12.76 22.72 -25.33
C HIS A 41 11.33 23.18 -24.95
N LYS A 42 10.72 22.85 -23.79
CA LYS A 42 9.38 23.42 -23.49
C LYS A 42 9.01 23.52 -22.02
N GLU A 43 8.23 24.56 -21.69
CA GLU A 43 7.60 24.76 -20.39
C GLU A 43 6.87 23.49 -19.93
N ILE A 44 7.12 23.11 -18.69
CA ILE A 44 6.69 21.84 -18.10
C ILE A 44 5.16 21.89 -17.96
N PRO A 45 4.39 20.99 -18.61
CA PRO A 45 2.94 20.93 -18.41
C PRO A 45 2.57 20.55 -16.97
N ARG A 46 1.39 20.98 -16.48
CA ARG A 46 0.87 20.61 -15.14
C ARG A 46 0.91 19.10 -14.88
N GLU A 47 0.64 18.30 -15.90
CA GLU A 47 0.72 16.84 -15.87
C GLU A 47 2.12 16.32 -15.52
N THR A 48 3.16 16.98 -16.02
CA THR A 48 4.55 16.62 -15.73
C THR A 48 4.93 16.98 -14.30
N TYR A 49 4.39 18.06 -13.72
CA TYR A 49 4.60 18.36 -12.29
C TYR A 49 4.02 17.29 -11.38
N PHE A 50 2.80 16.80 -11.67
CA PHE A 50 2.22 15.67 -10.95
C PHE A 50 3.07 14.41 -11.10
N CYS A 51 3.55 14.12 -12.32
CA CYS A 51 4.45 13.01 -12.57
C CYS A 51 5.76 13.13 -11.76
N LEU A 52 6.35 14.34 -11.64
CA LEU A 52 7.53 14.60 -10.83
C LEU A 52 7.29 14.41 -9.33
N ILE A 53 6.11 14.79 -8.81
CA ILE A 53 5.70 14.56 -7.41
C ILE A 53 5.60 13.05 -7.15
N ILE A 54 4.92 12.31 -8.03
CA ILE A 54 4.79 10.87 -7.93
C ILE A 54 6.17 10.20 -8.01
N LEU A 55 7.05 10.63 -8.92
CA LEU A 55 8.43 10.12 -9.02
C LEU A 55 9.24 10.37 -7.74
N ARG A 56 9.03 11.48 -7.03
CA ARG A 56 9.65 11.73 -5.72
C ARG A 56 9.12 10.78 -4.65
N ILE A 57 7.80 10.59 -4.58
CA ILE A 57 7.17 9.63 -3.66
C ILE A 57 7.69 8.21 -3.94
N VAL A 58 7.75 7.81 -5.22
CA VAL A 58 8.32 6.53 -5.65
C VAL A 58 9.80 6.42 -5.29
N ARG A 59 10.58 7.51 -5.36
CA ARG A 59 12.00 7.51 -4.96
C ARG A 59 12.16 7.33 -3.45
N PHE A 60 11.30 7.94 -2.63
CA PHE A 60 11.23 7.65 -1.19
C PHE A 60 10.91 6.17 -0.97
N LEU A 61 9.87 5.63 -1.63
CA LEU A 61 9.50 4.21 -1.58
C LEU A 61 10.58 3.24 -2.09
N ARG A 62 11.45 3.68 -2.99
CA ARG A 62 12.62 2.91 -3.47
C ARG A 62 13.82 2.97 -2.54
N VAL A 63 14.10 4.13 -1.96
CA VAL A 63 15.04 4.26 -0.83
C VAL A 63 14.59 3.36 0.30
N PHE A 64 13.28 3.26 0.49
CA PHE A 64 12.61 2.21 1.25
C PHE A 64 12.64 0.85 0.55
N LYS A 65 13.86 0.34 0.28
CA LYS A 65 14.15 -1.11 0.24
C LYS A 65 13.52 -1.90 1.41
N LEU A 66 12.84 -1.26 2.36
CA LEU A 66 11.84 -1.77 3.30
C LEU A 66 11.27 -3.12 2.88
N TYR A 67 10.61 -3.29 1.73
CA TYR A 67 10.03 -4.59 1.39
C TYR A 67 11.06 -5.73 1.23
N ARG A 68 12.23 -5.40 0.66
CA ARG A 68 13.37 -6.33 0.51
C ARG A 68 14.07 -6.60 1.86
N ILE A 69 14.07 -5.61 2.76
CA ILE A 69 14.50 -5.71 4.16
C ILE A 69 13.55 -6.59 4.98
N PHE A 70 12.23 -6.39 4.85
CA PHE A 70 11.18 -7.21 5.47
C PHE A 70 11.28 -8.67 5.04
N GLN A 71 11.63 -8.93 3.77
CA GLN A 71 11.79 -10.30 3.27
C GLN A 71 13.10 -10.96 3.71
N HIS A 72 14.18 -10.20 3.88
CA HIS A 72 15.47 -10.71 4.36
C HIS A 72 15.49 -10.97 5.87
N ILE A 73 14.68 -10.24 6.65
CA ILE A 73 14.62 -10.40 8.09
C ILE A 73 13.62 -11.51 8.44
N LYS A 74 14.13 -12.68 8.81
CA LYS A 74 13.33 -13.84 9.23
C LYS A 74 12.36 -13.49 10.37
N SER A 75 12.78 -12.66 11.32
CA SER A 75 11.97 -12.23 12.45
C SER A 75 10.71 -11.47 12.06
N LEU A 76 10.78 -10.62 11.02
CA LEU A 76 9.62 -9.88 10.51
C LEU A 76 8.64 -10.78 9.75
N ARG A 77 9.13 -11.82 9.08
CA ARG A 77 8.28 -12.84 8.44
C ARG A 77 7.54 -13.69 9.47
N VAL A 78 8.21 -14.08 10.55
CA VAL A 78 7.60 -14.81 11.65
C VAL A 78 6.53 -13.93 12.31
N LEU A 79 6.89 -12.69 12.66
CA LEU A 79 5.94 -11.73 13.25
C LEU A 79 4.72 -11.50 12.34
N GLY A 80 4.94 -11.31 11.04
CA GLY A 80 3.84 -11.13 10.08
C GLY A 80 2.96 -12.38 9.93
N SER A 81 3.53 -13.59 10.07
CA SER A 81 2.75 -14.83 10.03
C SER A 81 1.91 -15.00 11.28
N THR A 82 2.49 -14.70 12.45
CA THR A 82 1.76 -14.67 13.72
C THR A 82 0.66 -13.63 13.72
N LEU A 83 0.94 -12.41 13.25
CA LEU A 83 -0.07 -11.36 13.12
C LEU A 83 -1.18 -11.77 12.17
N LYS A 84 -0.86 -12.38 11.02
CA LYS A 84 -1.86 -12.86 10.06
C LYS A 84 -2.79 -13.90 10.69
N GLU A 85 -2.26 -14.76 11.55
CA GLU A 85 -3.03 -15.76 12.27
C GLU A 85 -3.91 -15.13 13.36
N SER A 86 -3.48 -14.01 13.95
CA SER A 86 -4.28 -13.23 14.92
C SER A 86 -5.28 -12.24 14.29
N ILE A 87 -5.16 -11.92 12.99
CA ILE A 87 -6.11 -11.04 12.28
C ILE A 87 -7.56 -11.52 12.35
N PRO A 88 -7.91 -12.81 12.12
CA PRO A 88 -9.30 -13.25 12.24
C PRO A 88 -9.89 -12.99 13.63
N ASP A 89 -9.12 -13.23 14.70
CA ASP A 89 -9.56 -12.95 16.07
C ASP A 89 -9.73 -11.44 16.31
N PHE A 90 -8.84 -10.62 15.77
CA PHE A 90 -8.93 -9.16 15.83
C PHE A 90 -10.14 -8.62 15.07
N ILE A 91 -10.49 -9.20 13.91
CA ILE A 91 -11.65 -8.81 13.12
C ILE A 91 -12.94 -9.06 13.90
N ILE A 92 -13.04 -10.22 14.57
CA ILE A 92 -14.21 -10.55 15.40
C ILE A 92 -14.33 -9.53 16.54
N LEU A 93 -13.23 -9.23 17.24
CA LEU A 93 -13.22 -8.22 18.32
C LEU A 93 -13.66 -6.83 17.82
N LEU A 94 -13.10 -6.38 16.69
CA LEU A 94 -13.42 -5.08 16.11
C LEU A 94 -14.89 -5.01 15.65
N SER A 95 -15.44 -6.11 15.16
CA SER A 95 -16.85 -6.19 14.78
C SER A 95 -17.77 -6.02 15.99
N PHE A 96 -17.44 -6.63 17.13
CA PHE A 96 -18.20 -6.49 18.36
C PHE A 96 -18.15 -5.06 18.91
N LEU A 97 -16.95 -4.46 18.91
CA LEU A 97 -16.76 -3.07 19.34
C LEU A 97 -17.56 -2.09 18.47
N THR A 98 -17.52 -2.27 17.15
CA THR A 98 -18.25 -1.42 16.21
C THR A 98 -19.76 -1.60 16.37
N LEU A 99 -20.24 -2.83 16.50
CA LEU A 99 -21.67 -3.11 16.71
C LEU A 99 -22.18 -2.50 18.02
N SER A 100 -21.41 -2.63 19.11
CA SER A 100 -21.73 -2.03 20.40
C SER A 100 -21.77 -0.51 20.30
N GLY A 101 -20.77 0.13 19.68
CA GLY A 101 -20.76 1.57 19.46
C GLY A 101 -21.95 2.06 18.63
N PHE A 102 -22.33 1.31 17.58
CA PHE A 102 -23.50 1.61 16.77
C PHE A 102 -24.80 1.53 17.58
N LEU A 103 -24.98 0.47 18.37
CA LEU A 103 -26.17 0.29 19.22
C LEU A 103 -26.29 1.38 20.28
N PHE A 104 -25.20 1.71 20.98
CA PHE A 104 -25.20 2.78 21.98
C PHE A 104 -25.45 4.15 21.34
N GLY A 105 -24.84 4.43 20.18
CA GLY A 105 -25.12 5.64 19.42
C GLY A 105 -26.59 5.75 19.01
N ALA A 106 -27.20 4.67 18.54
CA ALA A 106 -28.62 4.64 18.20
C ALA A 106 -29.51 4.82 19.43
N ALA A 107 -29.19 4.18 20.55
CA ALA A 107 -29.95 4.30 21.79
C ALA A 107 -29.93 5.74 22.35
N ILE A 108 -28.76 6.39 22.34
CA ILE A 108 -28.62 7.79 22.75
C ILE A 108 -29.44 8.69 21.81
N TYR A 109 -29.32 8.49 20.50
CA TYR A 109 -30.09 9.27 19.51
C TYR A 109 -31.60 9.15 19.72
N PHE A 110 -32.12 7.95 20.02
CA PHE A 110 -33.53 7.77 20.34
C PHE A 110 -33.92 8.41 21.68
N ALA A 111 -33.08 8.26 22.72
CA ALA A 111 -33.33 8.89 24.00
C ALA A 111 -33.37 10.43 23.91
N GLU A 112 -32.45 11.05 23.16
CA GLU A 112 -32.43 12.50 22.94
C GLU A 112 -33.62 12.96 22.08
N ASN A 113 -33.99 12.20 21.05
CA ASN A 113 -35.13 12.55 20.21
C ASN A 113 -36.48 12.40 20.91
N ASP A 114 -36.64 11.42 21.80
CA ASP A 114 -37.87 11.27 22.57
C ASP A 114 -37.99 12.39 23.61
N VAL A 115 -36.90 12.77 24.28
CA VAL A 115 -36.87 13.93 25.19
C VAL A 115 -37.23 15.25 24.47
N ASN A 116 -36.77 15.45 23.23
CA ASN A 116 -37.11 16.65 22.45
C ASN A 116 -38.53 16.66 21.88
N LYS A 117 -39.23 15.53 21.82
CA LYS A 117 -40.64 15.48 21.39
C LYS A 117 -41.62 15.84 22.50
N ASP A 118 -41.19 15.73 23.76
CA ASP A 118 -41.99 16.03 24.94
C ASP A 118 -41.88 17.51 25.40
N LEU A 119 -41.17 18.34 24.61
CA LEU A 119 -40.97 19.79 24.80
C LEU A 119 -41.76 20.59 23.75
#